data_AF-A0AAX2RAK9-F1
#
_entry.id   AF-A0AAX2RAK9-F1
#
_cell.length_a   1.000
_cell.length_b   1.000
_cell.length_c   1.000
_cell.angle_alpha   90.00
_cell.angle_beta   90.00
_cell.angle_gamma   90.00
#
_symmetry.space_group_name_H-M   'P 1'
#
loop_
_entity.id
_entity.type
_entity.pdbx_description
1 polymer ?
#
loop_
_entity_poly.entity_id
_entity_poly.type
_entity_poly.pdbx_seq_one_letter_code
_entity_poly.pdbx_strand_id
1 'polypeptide(L)'
;MKLPHIKTPCRDCPFRTDALKGWLGEKRTAEILAADSFVCHKSTDMQCAGHMLINGNDNAFVRVAAMLDIALDLSGQEQVFASKRDCIEHHKN
;
A
#
# COMPACT_ATOMS: atom_id res chain seq x y z
N MET A 1 -6.48 -12.83 -17.03
CA MET A 1 -5.05 -12.44 -16.95
C MET A 1 -4.62 -12.47 -15.50
N LYS A 2 -3.44 -13.01 -15.16
CA LYS A 2 -2.90 -12.93 -13.79
C LYS A 2 -2.03 -11.69 -13.70
N LEU A 3 -2.47 -10.69 -12.94
CA LEU A 3 -1.73 -9.46 -12.72
C LEU A 3 -0.74 -9.60 -11.55
N PRO A 4 0.42 -8.90 -11.59
CA PRO A 4 1.47 -9.03 -10.59
C PRO A 4 1.17 -8.16 -9.36
N HIS A 5 0.11 -8.47 -8.61
CA HIS A 5 -0.25 -7.73 -7.39
C HIS A 5 -0.80 -8.63 -6.29
N ILE A 6 -0.57 -8.22 -5.05
CA ILE A 6 -1.18 -8.84 -3.88
C ILE A 6 -2.61 -8.29 -3.72
N LYS A 7 -3.59 -9.16 -3.45
CA LYS A 7 -4.99 -8.78 -3.29
C LYS A 7 -5.35 -8.18 -1.92
N THR A 8 -4.60 -8.54 -0.88
CA THR A 8 -4.89 -8.14 0.52
C THR A 8 -3.59 -7.79 1.25
N PRO A 9 -3.54 -6.77 2.11
CA PRO A 9 -2.36 -6.48 2.94
C PRO A 9 -1.86 -7.74 3.65
N CYS A 10 -0.57 -8.05 3.52
CA CYS A 10 0.01 -9.18 4.24
C CYS A 10 -0.03 -8.95 5.76
N ARG A 11 0.02 -10.02 6.55
CA ARG A 11 -0.01 -9.97 8.03
C ARG A 11 0.97 -8.94 8.60
N ASP A 12 2.19 -8.93 8.07
CA ASP A 12 3.27 -8.08 8.55
C ASP A 12 3.40 -6.82 7.66
N CYS A 13 2.29 -6.25 7.18
CA CYS A 13 2.31 -5.07 6.29
C CYS A 13 2.49 -3.77 7.08
N PRO A 14 3.46 -2.91 6.71
CA PRO A 14 3.67 -1.65 7.44
C PRO A 14 2.52 -0.66 7.26
N PHE A 15 1.69 -0.80 6.21
CA PHE A 15 0.54 0.07 5.99
C PHE A 15 -0.69 -0.34 6.81
N ARG A 16 -0.61 -1.41 7.60
CA ARG A 16 -1.72 -1.83 8.45
C ARG A 16 -1.82 -0.98 9.72
N THR A 17 -3.04 -0.78 10.20
CA THR A 17 -3.30 -0.05 11.45
C THR A 17 -2.77 -0.77 12.70
N ASP A 18 -2.56 -2.08 12.62
CA ASP A 18 -1.96 -2.92 13.66
C ASP A 18 -0.44 -3.11 13.51
N ALA A 19 0.20 -2.41 12.56
CA ALA A 19 1.65 -2.44 12.39
C ALA A 19 2.39 -1.87 13.60
N LEU A 20 3.63 -2.30 13.81
CA LEU A 20 4.47 -1.77 14.88
C LEU A 20 4.67 -0.25 14.72
N LYS A 21 4.32 0.52 15.76
CA LYS A 21 4.51 1.98 15.79
C LYS A 21 5.98 2.32 15.54
N GLY A 22 6.24 3.31 14.68
CA GLY A 22 7.60 3.73 14.37
C GLY A 22 8.41 2.78 13.49
N TRP A 23 7.84 1.66 13.01
CA TRP A 23 8.59 0.61 12.30
C TRP A 23 9.40 1.12 11.10
N LEU A 24 8.78 1.85 10.18
CA LEU A 24 9.49 2.38 9.02
C LEU A 24 10.25 3.68 9.32
N GLY A 25 9.77 4.46 10.30
CA GLY A 25 10.15 5.85 10.48
C GLY A 25 9.40 6.81 9.54
N GLU A 26 9.21 8.04 10.00
CA GLU A 26 8.45 9.10 9.29
C GLU A 26 8.96 9.34 7.87
N LYS A 27 10.27 9.61 7.72
CA LYS A 27 10.89 9.92 6.42
C LYS A 27 10.70 8.80 5.41
N ARG A 28 10.97 7.55 5.83
CA ARG A 28 10.87 6.40 4.93
C ARG A 28 9.43 6.12 4.54
N THR A 29 8.49 6.26 5.47
CA THR A 29 7.06 6.10 5.18
C THR A 29 6.60 7.14 4.17
N ALA A 30 6.98 8.40 4.37
CA ALA A 30 6.66 9.49 3.45
C ALA A 30 7.24 9.26 2.05
N GLU A 31 8.51 8.83 1.94
CA GLU A 31 9.14 8.46 0.67
C GLU A 31 8.36 7.36 -0.06
N ILE A 32 7.99 6.29 0.65
CA ILE A 32 7.27 5.18 0.04
C ILE A 32 5.89 5.61 -0.43
N LEU A 33 5.14 6.36 0.39
CA LEU A 33 3.79 6.83 0.03
C LEU A 33 3.78 7.88 -1.08
N ALA A 34 4.91 8.57 -1.29
CA ALA A 34 5.11 9.49 -2.42
C ALA A 34 5.48 8.76 -3.72
N ALA A 35 5.88 7.49 -3.67
CA ALA A 35 6.20 6.73 -4.86
C ALA A 35 4.93 6.37 -5.66
N ASP A 36 5.02 6.45 -6.98
CA ASP A 36 3.92 6.09 -7.88
C ASP A 36 3.51 4.61 -7.74
N SER A 37 4.45 3.72 -7.39
CA SER A 37 4.18 2.30 -7.15
C SER A 37 5.19 1.73 -6.16
N PHE A 38 4.85 0.60 -5.54
CA PHE A 38 5.71 -0.05 -4.57
C PHE A 38 5.51 -1.57 -4.59
N VAL A 39 6.62 -2.30 -4.60
CA VAL A 39 6.61 -3.76 -4.54
C VAL A 39 6.35 -4.25 -3.12
N CYS A 40 5.71 -5.40 -2.98
CA CYS A 40 5.47 -6.00 -1.67
C CYS A 40 6.81 -6.40 -1.04
N HIS A 41 7.04 -6.01 0.23
CA HIS A 41 8.25 -6.36 0.95
C HIS A 41 8.40 -7.88 1.19
N LYS A 42 7.31 -8.64 1.09
CA LYS A 42 7.26 -10.11 1.24
C LYS A 42 7.30 -10.86 -0.10
N SER A 43 6.77 -10.27 -1.16
CA SER A 43 6.70 -10.85 -2.51
C SER A 43 7.21 -9.80 -3.50
N THR A 44 8.52 -9.76 -3.66
CA THR A 44 9.24 -8.65 -4.32
C THR A 44 8.98 -8.56 -5.83
N ASP A 45 8.32 -9.56 -6.41
CA ASP A 45 7.82 -9.62 -7.78
C ASP A 45 6.39 -9.10 -7.94
N MET A 46 5.72 -8.70 -6.85
CA MET A 46 4.30 -8.34 -6.83
C MET A 46 4.09 -6.93 -6.27
N GLN A 47 3.10 -6.20 -6.79
CA GLN A 47 2.67 -4.90 -6.28
C GLN A 47 2.03 -5.02 -4.89
N CYS A 48 2.32 -4.06 -4.02
CA CYS A 48 1.88 -4.08 -2.63
C CYS A 48 0.41 -3.67 -2.46
N ALA A 49 -0.40 -4.56 -1.90
CA ALA A 49 -1.81 -4.30 -1.58
C ALA A 49 -1.99 -3.08 -0.66
N GLY A 50 -1.21 -2.99 0.43
CA GLY A 50 -1.34 -1.89 1.38
C GLY A 50 -1.04 -0.53 0.75
N HIS A 51 -0.01 -0.47 -0.10
CA HIS A 51 0.34 0.75 -0.83
C HIS A 51 -0.74 1.14 -1.87
N MET A 52 -1.30 0.15 -2.58
CA MET A 52 -2.41 0.40 -3.51
C MET A 52 -3.68 0.89 -2.80
N LEU A 53 -4.03 0.29 -1.65
CA LEU A 53 -5.23 0.66 -0.88
C LEU A 53 -5.11 2.07 -0.27
N ILE A 54 -3.95 2.43 0.28
CA ILE A 54 -3.77 3.75 0.92
C ILE A 54 -3.66 4.89 -0.11
N ASN A 55 -3.08 4.62 -1.28
CA ASN A 55 -2.89 5.65 -2.32
C ASN A 55 -4.04 5.71 -3.33
N GLY A 56 -4.85 4.65 -3.49
CA GLY A 56 -5.91 4.61 -4.49
C GLY A 56 -5.39 5.00 -5.88
N ASN A 57 -6.04 5.96 -6.54
CA ASN A 57 -5.66 6.42 -7.88
C ASN A 57 -4.33 7.20 -7.95
N ASP A 58 -3.73 7.58 -6.81
CA ASP A 58 -2.37 8.10 -6.80
C ASP A 58 -1.36 7.00 -7.12
N ASN A 59 -1.71 5.73 -6.86
CA ASN A 59 -0.90 4.60 -7.27
C ASN A 59 -1.06 4.33 -8.78
N ALA A 60 0.07 4.30 -9.51
CA ALA A 60 0.10 4.10 -10.95
C ALA A 60 -0.53 2.76 -11.38
N PHE A 61 -0.35 1.70 -10.61
CA PHE A 61 -0.92 0.38 -10.93
C PHE A 61 -2.46 0.40 -10.84
N VAL A 62 -3.00 0.99 -9.77
CA VAL A 62 -4.45 1.18 -9.59
C VAL A 62 -5.01 2.08 -10.69
N ARG A 63 -4.34 3.21 -10.95
CA ARG A 63 -4.73 4.18 -11.97
C ARG A 63 -4.80 3.56 -13.37
N VAL A 64 -3.76 2.83 -13.77
CA VAL A 64 -3.72 2.17 -15.09
C VAL A 64 -4.75 1.06 -15.18
N ALA A 65 -4.92 0.25 -14.13
CA ALA A 65 -5.96 -0.78 -14.12
C ALA A 65 -7.36 -0.17 -14.29
N ALA A 66 -7.66 0.93 -13.60
CA ALA A 66 -8.93 1.65 -13.76
C ALA A 66 -9.12 2.21 -15.18
N MET A 67 -8.07 2.79 -15.78
CA MET A 67 -8.13 3.29 -17.16
C MET A 67 -8.41 2.19 -18.20
N LEU A 68 -7.97 0.96 -17.92
CA LEU A 68 -8.15 -0.20 -18.79
C LEU A 68 -9.41 -1.02 -18.43
N ASP A 69 -10.22 -0.55 -17.48
CA ASP A 69 -11.39 -1.27 -16.95
C ASP A 69 -11.03 -2.69 -16.42
N ILE A 70 -9.88 -2.81 -15.75
CA ILE A 70 -9.41 -4.06 -15.15
C ILE A 70 -9.63 -4.03 -13.63
N ALA A 71 -10.46 -4.96 -13.15
CA ALA A 71 -10.66 -5.15 -11.71
C ALA A 71 -9.42 -5.74 -11.03
N LEU A 72 -8.96 -5.10 -9.96
CA LEU A 72 -7.82 -5.58 -9.15
C LEU A 72 -8.23 -6.45 -7.95
N ASP A 73 -9.53 -6.60 -7.64
CA ASP A 73 -10.05 -7.37 -6.49
C ASP A 73 -9.32 -7.07 -5.16
N LEU A 74 -8.96 -5.81 -4.92
CA LEU A 74 -8.28 -5.40 -3.69
C LEU A 74 -9.25 -5.52 -2.50
N SER A 75 -8.75 -6.00 -1.37
CA SER A 75 -9.52 -6.18 -0.13
C SER A 75 -8.67 -5.84 1.09
N GLY A 76 -9.30 -5.65 2.25
CA GLY A 76 -8.60 -5.27 3.49
C GLY A 76 -8.39 -3.77 3.65
N GLN A 77 -9.29 -2.94 3.08
CA GLN A 77 -9.26 -1.49 3.27
C GLN A 77 -9.36 -1.11 4.75
N GLU A 78 -10.14 -1.86 5.52
CA GLU A 78 -10.32 -1.70 6.96
C GLU A 78 -9.06 -2.04 7.78
N GLN A 79 -8.11 -2.74 7.18
CA GLN A 79 -6.86 -3.14 7.83
C GLN A 79 -5.77 -2.08 7.63
N VAL A 80 -5.93 -1.14 6.70
CA VAL A 80 -4.93 -0.10 6.40
C VAL A 80 -5.33 1.26 6.97
N PHE A 81 -4.35 2.15 7.13
CA PHE A 81 -4.64 3.53 7.54
C PHE A 81 -5.57 4.22 6.54
N ALA A 82 -6.53 4.99 7.06
CA ALA A 82 -7.50 5.73 6.25
C ALA A 82 -6.87 6.87 5.44
N SER A 83 -5.71 7.38 5.86
CA SER A 83 -4.98 8.43 5.16
C SER A 83 -3.47 8.24 5.22
N LYS A 84 -2.76 8.76 4.20
CA LYS A 84 -1.29 8.81 4.17
C LYS A 84 -0.72 9.50 5.40
N ARG A 85 -1.37 10.58 5.84
CA ARG A 85 -0.98 11.37 7.02
C ARG A 85 -1.02 10.52 8.29
N ASP A 86 -2.10 9.75 8.51
CA ASP A 86 -2.22 8.93 9.71
C ASP A 86 -1.18 7.79 9.72
N CYS A 87 -0.88 7.23 8.55
CA CYS A 87 0.19 6.23 8.39
C CYS A 87 1.59 6.83 8.70
N ILE A 88 1.88 8.01 8.16
CA ILE A 88 3.15 8.72 8.42
C ILE A 88 3.27 9.03 9.91
N GLU A 89 2.21 9.51 10.54
CA GLU A 89 2.21 9.84 11.97
C GLU A 89 2.36 8.60 12.85
N HIS A 90 1.75 7.47 12.49
CA HIS A 90 1.97 6.20 13.19
C HIS A 90 3.45 5.75 13.12
N HIS A 91 4.13 6.07 12.03
CA HIS A 91 5.54 5.77 11.85
C HIS A 91 6.48 6.87 12.34
N LYS A 92 5.95 7.94 12.93
CA LYS A 92 6.73 8.94 13.62
C LYS A 92 7.11 8.43 15.02
N ASN A 93 8.39 8.52 15.35
CA ASN A 93 8.91 8.27 16.70
C ASN A 93 8.91 9.58 17.48
#